data_AF-A0A4S0IAY5-F1
#
_entry.id   AF-A0A4S0IAY5-F1
#
_cell.length_a   1.000
_cell.length_b   1.000
_cell.length_c   1.000
_cell.angle_alpha   90.00
_cell.angle_beta   90.00
_cell.angle_gamma   90.00
#
_symmetry.space_group_name_H-M   'P 1'
#
loop_
_entity.id
_entity.type
_entity.pdbx_description
1 polymer ?
#
loop_
_entity_poly.entity_id
_entity_poly.type
_entity_poly.pdbx_seq_one_letter_code
_entity_poly.pdbx_strand_id
1 'polypeptide(L)' 'LPARLRQVNSQEGRKSAAKTIARALLGARGYETLKNRVKRPA' A
#
# COMPACT_ATOMS: atom_id res chain seq x y z
N LEU A 1 -21.95 8.81 2.50
CA LEU A 1 -20.56 8.78 2.00
C LEU A 1 -20.51 8.01 0.69
N PRO A 2 -19.92 8.57 -0.38
CA PRO A 2 -19.78 7.90 -1.68
C PRO A 2 -19.21 6.48 -1.50
N ALA A 3 -19.68 5.51 -2.28
CA ALA A 3 -19.28 4.11 -2.14
C ALA A 3 -17.76 3.90 -2.17
N ARG A 4 -17.03 4.69 -2.97
CA ARG A 4 -15.55 4.70 -3.00
C ARG A 4 -14.92 5.20 -1.71
N LEU A 5 -15.51 6.19 -1.06
CA LEU A 5 -15.07 6.72 0.23
C LEU A 5 -15.34 5.73 1.37
N ARG A 6 -16.41 4.93 1.27
CA ARG A 6 -16.64 3.78 2.17
C ARG A 6 -15.60 2.68 1.97
N GLN A 7 -15.23 2.38 0.72
CA GLN A 7 -14.15 1.43 0.43
C GLN A 7 -12.81 1.91 0.99
N VAL A 8 -12.41 3.16 0.75
CA VAL A 8 -11.13 3.68 1.28
C VAL A 8 -11.11 3.72 2.80
N ASN A 9 -12.25 3.94 3.47
CA ASN A 9 -12.32 3.88 4.93
C ASN A 9 -12.37 2.45 5.50
N SER A 10 -12.65 1.44 4.66
CA SER A 10 -12.54 0.05 5.07
C SER A 10 -11.07 -0.36 5.26
N GLN A 11 -10.82 -1.37 6.09
CA GLN A 11 -9.45 -1.82 6.36
C GLN A 11 -8.74 -2.31 5.09
N GLU A 12 -9.48 -2.96 4.18
CA GLU A 12 -8.96 -3.41 2.88
C GLU A 12 -8.68 -2.26 1.94
N GLY A 13 -9.56 -1.25 1.86
CA GLY A 13 -9.31 -0.10 0.99
C GLY A 13 -8.15 0.76 1.48
N ARG A 14 -7.95 0.92 2.79
CA ARG A 14 -6.75 1.57 3.34
C ARG A 14 -5.47 0.85 2.94
N LYS A 15 -5.44 -0.49 3.04
CA LYS A 15 -4.29 -1.30 2.61
C LYS A 15 -4.02 -1.17 1.11
N SER A 16 -5.08 -1.18 0.30
CA SER A 16 -4.96 -1.03 -1.16
C SER A 16 -4.46 0.38 -1.55
N ALA A 17 -4.99 1.41 -0.91
CA ALA A 17 -4.56 2.79 -1.12
C ALA A 17 -3.09 2.98 -0.72
N ALA A 18 -2.68 2.51 0.46
CA ALA A 18 -1.30 2.57 0.90
C ALA A 18 -0.35 1.81 -0.05
N LYS A 19 -0.75 0.62 -0.53
CA LYS A 19 0.02 -0.14 -1.52
C LYS A 19 0.18 0.60 -2.84
N THR A 20 -0.89 1.25 -3.29
CA THR A 20 -0.90 2.05 -4.54
C THR A 20 0.00 3.27 -4.40
N ILE A 21 -0.12 4.01 -3.31
CA ILE A 21 0.72 5.17 -3.00
C ILE A 21 2.19 4.76 -2.90
N ALA A 22 2.49 3.69 -2.17
CA ALA A 22 3.85 3.18 -2.02
C ALA A 22 4.45 2.77 -3.38
N ARG A 23 3.67 2.14 -4.26
CA ARG A 23 4.12 1.78 -5.62
C ARG A 23 4.29 3.00 -6.52
N ALA A 24 3.48 4.04 -6.36
CA ALA A 24 3.60 5.28 -7.12
C ALA A 24 4.86 6.07 -6.71
N LEU A 25 5.14 6.15 -5.40
CA LEU A 25 6.28 6.90 -4.86
C LEU A 25 7.62 6.17 -5.05
N LEU A 26 7.64 4.84 -4.89
CA LEU A 26 8.88 4.04 -4.90
C LEU A 26 9.12 3.31 -6.23
N GLY A 27 8.15 3.36 -7.14
CA GLY A 27 8.12 2.51 -8.33
C GLY A 27 7.91 1.02 -7.98
N ALA A 28 7.82 0.18 -9.03
CA ALA A 28 7.58 -1.25 -8.87
C ALA A 28 8.72 -1.97 -8.12
N ARG A 29 9.97 -1.61 -8.39
CA ARG A 29 11.15 -2.19 -7.71
C ARG A 29 11.27 -1.71 -6.26
N GLY A 30 11.13 -0.42 -5.99
CA GLY A 30 11.33 0.13 -4.65
C GLY A 30 10.31 -0.37 -3.62
N TYR A 31 9.05 -0.59 -4.02
CA TYR A 31 8.05 -1.22 -3.16
C TYR A 31 8.43 -2.66 -2.77
N GLU A 32 8.86 -3.48 -3.73
CA GLU A 32 9.28 -4.86 -3.45
C GLU A 32 10.57 -4.91 -2.61
N THR A 33 11.51 -3.99 -2.80
CA THR A 33 12.71 -3.89 -1.95
C THR A 33 12.37 -3.54 -0.50
N LEU A 34 11.48 -2.55 -0.27
CA LEU A 34 11.03 -2.17 1.07
C LEU A 34 10.21 -3.29 1.73
N LYS A 35 9.30 -3.92 0.98
CA LYS A 35 8.52 -5.07 1.44
C LYS A 35 9.41 -6.25 1.85
N ASN A 36 10.47 -6.53 1.10
CA ASN A 36 11.40 -7.60 1.41
C ASN A 36 12.28 -7.28 2.63
N ARG A 37 12.66 -6.01 2.84
CA ARG A 37 13.36 -5.57 4.06
C ARG A 37 12.49 -5.68 5.32
N VAL A 38 11.22 -5.32 5.25
CA VAL A 38 10.31 -5.47 6.40
C VAL A 38 10.11 -6.95 6.79
N LYS A 39 10.18 -7.87 5.81
CA LYS A 39 10.06 -9.31 6.07
C LYS A 39 11.35 -9.99 6.56
N ARG A 40 12.51 -9.38 6.34
CA ARG A 40 13.80 -9.87 6.85
C ARG A 40 14.29 -8.89 7.91
N PRO A 41 14.00 -9.12 9.20
CA PRO A 41 14.77 -8.46 10.23
C PRO A 41 16.22 -8.93 10.06
N ALA A 42 17.14 -7.97 10.03
CA ALA A 42 18.58 -8.24 10.04
C ALA A 42 18.97 -8.95 11.33
#